data_AF-A0A1H6U2H9-F1
#
_entry.id   AF-A0A1H6U2H9-F1
#
_cell.length_a   1.000
_cell.length_b   1.000
_cell.length_c   1.000
_cell.angle_alpha   90.00
_cell.angle_beta   90.00
_cell.angle_gamma   90.00
#
_symmetry.space_group_name_H-M   'P 1'
#
loop_
_entity.id
_entity.type
_entity.pdbx_description
1 polymer ?
#
loop_
_entity_poly.entity_id
_entity_poly.type
_entity_poly.pdbx_seq_one_letter_code
_entity_poly.pdbx_strand_id
1 'polypeptide(L)'
;MFMTLSLLTVFSIGCSSDDNDKPIIEPPIETNYEKAIMKEWVFDNYQLLDKDRKVVKEFDAMGQFECKKNIWNFKEIVNEDNVKQNARVDLSYITDPDTNECIEHRKVAPYSIKDKELITALVNDGDQMMVYFFEIREIGKEQMLLIRKDYELTEEEAIKYNYPKEAKYLQYKLKLKK
;
A
#
# COMPACT_ATOMS: atom_id res chain seq x y z
N MET A 1 26.37 -20.21 52.75
CA MET A 1 26.36 -21.32 51.77
C MET A 1 24.90 -21.67 51.49
N PHE A 2 24.59 -22.01 50.24
CA PHE A 2 23.27 -22.22 49.61
C PHE A 2 22.60 -20.99 48.97
N MET A 3 22.90 -20.85 47.67
CA MET A 3 22.09 -20.22 46.62
C MET A 3 20.72 -20.88 46.51
N THR A 4 19.72 -20.14 46.01
CA THR A 4 18.97 -20.38 44.74
C THR A 4 17.67 -19.56 44.77
N LEU A 5 17.52 -18.53 43.94
CA LEU A 5 16.80 -18.54 42.65
C LEU A 5 15.51 -19.39 42.66
N SER A 6 14.36 -18.72 42.65
CA SER A 6 13.08 -19.23 42.13
C SER A 6 12.68 -18.27 41.01
N LEU A 7 13.11 -18.53 39.76
CA LEU A 7 12.50 -19.41 38.75
C LEU A 7 11.04 -19.04 38.44
N LEU A 8 10.89 -18.25 37.38
CA LEU A 8 9.65 -18.07 36.62
C LEU A 8 9.16 -19.44 36.16
N THR A 9 7.97 -19.85 36.59
CA THR A 9 7.27 -20.99 36.01
C THR A 9 6.62 -20.57 34.70
N VAL A 10 7.22 -21.02 33.60
CA VAL A 10 6.63 -21.01 32.27
C VAL A 10 6.11 -22.43 31.97
N PHE A 11 4.99 -22.48 31.25
CA PHE A 11 4.41 -23.59 30.47
C PHE A 11 3.45 -24.59 31.12
N SER A 12 2.23 -24.59 30.58
CA SER A 12 1.53 -25.77 30.03
C SER A 12 0.66 -25.22 28.88
N ILE A 13 1.12 -25.21 27.62
CA ILE A 13 0.96 -26.27 26.60
C ILE A 13 -0.34 -27.07 26.77
N GLY A 14 -1.34 -26.73 25.96
CA GLY A 14 -2.41 -27.62 25.53
C GLY A 14 -2.38 -27.67 24.01
N CYS A 15 -1.81 -28.75 23.46
CA CYS A 15 -1.83 -29.07 22.04
C CYS A 15 -3.23 -29.49 21.63
N SER A 16 -3.76 -28.96 20.51
CA SER A 16 -4.60 -29.77 19.64
C SER A 16 -4.57 -29.24 18.21
N SER A 17 -4.21 -30.17 17.33
CA SER A 17 -4.35 -30.19 15.88
C SER A 17 -3.33 -29.41 15.05
N ASP A 18 -2.63 -30.20 14.24
CA ASP A 18 -1.92 -29.86 13.01
C ASP A 18 -2.35 -28.54 12.37
N ASP A 19 -1.42 -27.60 12.30
CA ASP A 19 -1.01 -27.06 11.01
C ASP A 19 0.38 -26.45 11.12
N ASN A 20 1.15 -26.64 10.06
CA ASN A 20 2.58 -26.37 9.97
C ASN A 20 2.82 -24.85 9.76
N ASP A 21 2.31 -24.03 10.67
CA ASP A 21 2.55 -22.58 10.66
C ASP A 21 3.96 -22.32 11.19
N LYS A 22 4.94 -22.40 10.28
CA LYS A 22 6.20 -21.69 10.47
C LYS A 22 5.84 -20.26 10.88
N PRO A 23 6.44 -19.70 11.94
CA PRO A 23 6.20 -18.31 12.28
C PRO A 23 6.50 -17.49 11.03
N ILE A 24 5.49 -16.79 10.52
CA ILE A 24 5.67 -15.81 9.45
C ILE A 24 6.62 -14.77 10.06
N ILE A 25 7.89 -14.84 9.70
CA ILE A 25 8.86 -13.83 10.05
C ILE A 25 8.41 -12.60 9.27
N GLU A 26 7.63 -11.73 9.93
CA GLU A 26 7.28 -10.43 9.36
C GLU A 26 8.59 -9.76 8.93
N PRO A 27 8.72 -9.35 7.66
CA PRO A 27 9.91 -8.64 7.23
C PRO A 27 10.09 -7.41 8.13
N PRO A 28 11.33 -7.05 8.48
CA PRO A 28 11.56 -5.93 9.38
C PRO A 28 10.90 -4.68 8.80
N ILE A 29 10.04 -4.05 9.59
CA ILE A 29 9.44 -2.76 9.27
C ILE A 29 10.61 -1.76 9.12
N GLU A 30 10.86 -1.28 7.90
CA GLU A 30 11.87 -0.24 7.71
C GLU A 30 11.40 1.05 8.40
N THR A 31 12.25 1.64 9.24
CA THR A 31 11.94 2.90 9.95
C THR A 31 12.37 4.13 9.17
N ASN A 32 13.22 3.97 8.14
CA ASN A 32 13.57 5.04 7.21
C ASN A 32 12.72 4.91 5.94
N TYR A 33 11.46 5.35 6.05
CA TYR A 33 10.48 5.25 4.98
C TYR A 33 10.89 6.01 3.69
N GLU A 34 11.59 7.14 3.82
CA GLU A 34 12.08 7.93 2.69
C GLU A 34 13.03 7.13 1.80
N LYS A 35 13.95 6.37 2.40
CA LYS A 35 14.85 5.51 1.64
C LYS A 35 14.16 4.23 1.17
N ALA A 36 13.32 3.65 2.02
CA ALA A 36 12.66 2.38 1.76
C ALA A 36 11.73 2.43 0.53
N ILE A 37 11.04 3.56 0.36
CA ILE A 37 10.04 3.74 -0.69
C ILE A 37 10.64 3.91 -2.10
N MET A 38 11.90 4.38 -2.22
CA MET A 38 12.57 4.73 -3.49
C MET A 38 12.86 3.51 -4.38
N LYS A 39 11.79 2.89 -4.89
CA LYS A 39 11.76 1.66 -5.68
C LYS A 39 10.56 1.71 -6.63
N GLU A 40 10.46 0.71 -7.52
CA GLU A 40 9.26 0.47 -8.32
C GLU A 40 8.30 -0.48 -7.61
N TRP A 41 7.09 -0.03 -7.33
CA TRP A 41 6.05 -0.77 -6.64
C TRP A 41 4.89 -1.05 -7.58
N VAL A 42 4.59 -2.32 -7.79
CA VAL A 42 3.47 -2.79 -8.62
C VAL A 42 2.24 -2.96 -7.72
N PHE A 43 1.11 -2.44 -8.14
CA PHE A 43 -0.15 -2.62 -7.42
C PHE A 43 -0.56 -4.09 -7.45
N ASP A 44 -0.68 -4.71 -6.28
CA ASP A 44 -1.05 -6.12 -6.16
C ASP A 44 -2.57 -6.26 -5.96
N ASN A 45 -3.06 -5.69 -4.86
CA ASN A 45 -4.45 -5.77 -4.43
C ASN A 45 -4.88 -4.48 -3.75
N TYR A 46 -6.20 -4.27 -3.75
CA TYR A 46 -6.86 -3.34 -2.85
C TYR A 46 -7.57 -4.13 -1.75
N GLN A 47 -7.52 -3.62 -0.54
CA GLN A 47 -8.11 -4.26 0.64
C GLN A 47 -9.06 -3.26 1.32
N LEU A 48 -10.29 -3.71 1.58
CA LEU A 48 -11.20 -2.98 2.47
C LEU A 48 -10.94 -3.43 3.90
N LEU A 49 -10.78 -2.46 4.79
CA LEU A 49 -10.56 -2.69 6.21
C LEU A 49 -11.76 -2.22 7.03
N ASP A 50 -12.05 -2.91 8.13
CA ASP A 50 -13.00 -2.43 9.15
C ASP A 50 -12.42 -1.31 10.04
N LYS A 51 -13.23 -0.83 11.00
CA LYS A 51 -12.82 0.18 11.99
C LYS A 51 -11.60 -0.22 12.83
N ASP A 52 -11.38 -1.52 13.02
CA ASP A 52 -10.28 -2.09 13.80
C ASP A 52 -9.08 -2.45 12.90
N ARG A 53 -9.10 -1.99 11.64
CA ARG A 53 -8.07 -2.18 10.61
C ARG A 53 -7.87 -3.65 10.19
N LYS A 54 -8.90 -4.49 10.34
CA LYS A 54 -8.88 -5.87 9.85
C LYS A 54 -9.37 -5.93 8.41
N VAL A 55 -8.73 -6.75 7.58
CA VAL A 55 -9.16 -6.96 6.20
C VAL A 55 -10.51 -7.69 6.19
N VAL A 56 -11.51 -7.10 5.54
CA VAL A 56 -12.86 -7.68 5.37
C VAL A 56 -13.15 -8.05 3.92
N LYS A 57 -12.43 -7.48 2.96
CA LYS A 57 -12.52 -7.85 1.54
C LYS A 57 -11.21 -7.50 0.83
N GLU A 58 -10.83 -8.31 -0.14
CA GLU A 58 -9.69 -8.07 -1.02
C GLU A 58 -10.14 -8.20 -2.48
N PHE A 59 -9.60 -7.36 -3.35
CA PHE A 59 -9.86 -7.40 -4.78
C PHE A 59 -8.56 -7.15 -5.54
N ASP A 60 -8.46 -7.72 -6.74
CA ASP A 60 -7.30 -7.47 -7.61
C ASP A 60 -7.22 -5.98 -7.91
N ALA A 61 -5.99 -5.45 -7.96
CA ALA A 61 -5.77 -4.07 -8.30
C ALA A 61 -5.94 -3.77 -9.80
N MET A 62 -6.00 -4.80 -10.65
CA MET A 62 -6.25 -4.67 -12.08
C MET A 62 -7.69 -4.23 -12.35
N GLY A 63 -7.86 -3.01 -12.85
CA GLY A 63 -9.14 -2.44 -13.25
C GLY A 63 -9.74 -3.11 -14.50
N GLN A 64 -11.04 -2.88 -14.74
CA GLN A 64 -11.79 -3.49 -15.86
C GLN A 64 -11.18 -3.20 -17.24
N PHE A 65 -10.58 -2.01 -17.41
CA PHE A 65 -9.97 -1.56 -18.67
C PHE A 65 -8.44 -1.60 -18.63
N GLU A 66 -7.85 -2.11 -17.54
CA GLU A 66 -6.39 -2.17 -17.42
C GLU A 66 -5.86 -3.44 -18.08
N CYS A 67 -4.86 -3.29 -18.94
CA CYS A 67 -4.18 -4.42 -19.59
C CYS A 67 -2.98 -4.95 -18.78
N LYS A 68 -2.48 -4.18 -17.82
CA LYS A 68 -1.42 -4.56 -16.88
C LYS A 68 -1.63 -3.84 -15.55
N LYS A 69 -1.03 -4.38 -14.48
CA LYS A 69 -1.03 -3.74 -13.15
C LYS A 69 -0.28 -2.41 -13.20
N ASN A 70 -0.86 -1.40 -12.56
CA ASN A 70 -0.25 -0.09 -12.43
C ASN A 70 1.04 -0.13 -11.58
N ILE A 71 1.91 0.84 -11.80
CA ILE A 71 3.19 0.95 -11.11
C ILE A 71 3.35 2.36 -10.55
N TRP A 72 3.82 2.44 -9.31
CA TRP A 72 4.39 3.66 -8.74
C TRP A 72 5.91 3.51 -8.63
N ASN A 73 6.63 4.34 -9.36
CA ASN A 73 8.09 4.43 -9.28
C ASN A 73 8.46 5.69 -8.50
N PHE A 74 8.98 5.51 -7.28
CA PHE A 74 9.45 6.61 -6.44
C PHE A 74 10.93 6.83 -6.64
N LYS A 75 11.31 8.07 -6.97
CA LYS A 75 12.69 8.45 -7.25
C LYS A 75 12.96 9.92 -6.96
N GLU A 76 14.23 10.28 -6.90
CA GLU A 76 14.67 11.67 -6.95
C GLU A 76 14.78 12.11 -8.42
N ILE A 77 14.27 13.30 -8.73
CA ILE A 77 14.48 13.97 -10.02
C ILE A 77 15.04 15.38 -9.80
N VAL A 78 15.64 15.95 -10.83
CA VAL A 78 16.02 17.37 -10.87
C VAL A 78 14.97 18.10 -11.69
N ASN A 79 14.36 19.15 -11.12
CA ASN A 79 13.36 19.96 -11.81
C ASN A 79 14.01 21.00 -12.75
N GLU A 80 13.17 21.81 -13.42
CA GLU A 80 13.64 22.86 -14.36
C GLU A 80 14.52 23.92 -13.69
N ASP A 81 14.36 24.12 -12.38
CA ASP A 81 15.14 25.06 -11.57
C ASP A 81 16.45 24.46 -11.00
N ASN A 82 16.86 23.27 -11.46
CA ASN A 82 18.00 22.50 -10.94
C ASN A 82 17.89 22.12 -9.45
N VAL A 83 16.67 22.02 -8.92
CA VAL A 83 16.41 21.58 -7.55
C VAL A 83 16.07 20.10 -7.53
N LYS A 84 16.72 19.36 -6.63
CA LYS A 84 16.38 17.95 -6.35
C LYS A 84 15.03 17.87 -5.66
N GLN A 85 14.15 17.02 -6.19
CA GLN A 85 12.83 16.78 -5.64
C GLN A 85 12.45 15.30 -5.69
N ASN A 86 11.68 14.88 -4.69
CA ASN A 86 11.08 13.56 -4.61
C ASN A 86 9.87 13.50 -5.55
N ALA A 87 9.91 12.57 -6.51
CA ALA A 87 8.85 12.37 -7.49
C ALA A 87 8.39 10.91 -7.54
N ARG A 88 7.08 10.75 -7.66
CA ARG A 88 6.39 9.50 -7.95
C ARG A 88 6.00 9.52 -9.43
N VAL A 89 6.46 8.53 -10.18
CA VAL A 89 6.05 8.32 -11.57
C VAL A 89 5.01 7.22 -11.59
N ASP A 90 3.83 7.59 -12.07
CA ASP A 90 2.67 6.72 -12.17
C ASP A 90 2.64 6.17 -13.59
N LEU A 91 2.73 4.85 -13.71
CA LEU A 91 2.56 4.14 -14.97
C LEU A 91 1.23 3.41 -14.90
N SER A 92 0.31 3.79 -15.78
CA SER A 92 -0.98 3.13 -15.95
C SER A 92 -1.05 2.49 -17.33
N TYR A 93 -1.72 1.35 -17.43
CA TYR A 93 -1.75 0.57 -18.67
C TYR A 93 -3.21 0.30 -19.05
N ILE A 94 -3.73 1.05 -20.01
CA ILE A 94 -5.15 1.02 -20.40
C ILE A 94 -5.28 0.38 -21.78
N THR A 95 -6.25 -0.50 -21.94
CA THR A 95 -6.62 -1.03 -23.26
C THR A 95 -7.37 0.04 -24.04
N ASP A 96 -6.86 0.40 -25.22
CA ASP A 96 -7.55 1.24 -26.18
C ASP A 96 -8.80 0.48 -26.70
N PRO A 97 -10.02 1.02 -26.55
CA PRO A 97 -11.23 0.36 -27.01
C PRO A 97 -11.32 0.23 -28.54
N ASP A 98 -10.64 1.09 -29.30
CA ASP A 98 -10.72 1.13 -30.76
C ASP A 98 -9.70 0.18 -31.41
N THR A 99 -8.51 0.07 -30.82
CA THR A 99 -7.40 -0.73 -31.38
C THR A 99 -7.12 -2.02 -30.61
N ASN A 100 -7.67 -2.15 -29.39
CA ASN A 100 -7.36 -3.22 -28.43
C ASN A 100 -5.86 -3.29 -28.05
N GLU A 101 -5.11 -2.21 -28.26
CA GLU A 101 -3.71 -2.08 -27.87
C GLU A 101 -3.58 -1.66 -26.40
N CYS A 102 -2.49 -2.07 -25.76
CA CYS A 102 -2.19 -1.71 -24.38
C CYS A 102 -1.35 -0.43 -24.33
N ILE A 103 -1.98 0.70 -24.00
CA ILE A 103 -1.35 2.02 -23.98
C ILE A 103 -0.80 2.32 -22.59
N GLU A 104 0.47 2.74 -22.53
CA GLU A 104 1.08 3.27 -21.30
C GLU A 104 0.76 4.77 -21.15
N HIS A 105 0.12 5.12 -20.04
CA HIS A 105 -0.03 6.49 -19.59
C HIS A 105 0.95 6.77 -18.47
N ARG A 106 1.64 7.92 -18.58
CA ARG A 106 2.66 8.35 -17.61
C ARG A 106 2.26 9.68 -16.97
N LYS A 107 2.24 9.72 -15.65
CA LYS A 107 2.10 10.96 -14.87
C LYS A 107 3.23 11.09 -13.86
N VAL A 108 3.66 12.31 -13.59
CA VAL A 108 4.68 12.61 -12.57
C VAL A 108 4.04 13.46 -11.50
N ALA A 109 4.18 13.02 -10.25
CA ALA A 109 3.65 13.72 -9.09
C ALA A 109 4.75 13.94 -8.05
N PRO A 110 4.76 15.09 -7.36
CA PRO A 110 5.61 15.26 -6.19
C PRO A 110 5.11 14.36 -5.05
N TYR A 111 6.02 13.91 -4.20
CA TYR A 111 5.67 13.29 -2.92
C TYR A 111 6.59 13.75 -1.79
N SER A 112 6.09 13.62 -0.56
CA SER A 112 6.87 13.76 0.66
C SER A 112 6.46 12.70 1.66
N ILE A 113 7.38 12.35 2.55
CA ILE A 113 7.10 11.47 3.69
C ILE A 113 7.38 12.24 4.96
N LYS A 114 6.45 12.20 5.90
CA LYS A 114 6.61 12.74 7.24
C LYS A 114 6.19 11.69 8.25
N ASP A 115 7.13 11.23 9.07
CA ASP A 115 6.93 10.11 9.99
C ASP A 115 6.41 8.87 9.25
N LYS A 116 5.16 8.47 9.51
CA LYS A 116 4.47 7.32 8.88
C LYS A 116 3.41 7.77 7.88
N GLU A 117 3.53 8.97 7.33
CA GLU A 117 2.58 9.51 6.36
C GLU A 117 3.26 9.79 5.03
N LEU A 118 2.71 9.23 3.95
CA LEU A 118 3.04 9.58 2.58
C LEU A 118 2.02 10.61 2.07
N ILE A 119 2.51 11.75 1.61
CA ILE A 119 1.71 12.83 1.02
C ILE A 119 2.11 12.90 -0.46
N THR A 120 1.14 12.86 -1.36
CA THR A 120 1.38 12.85 -2.80
C THR A 120 0.25 13.54 -3.53
N ALA A 121 0.52 14.12 -4.69
CA ALA A 121 -0.51 14.74 -5.52
C ALA A 121 -0.86 13.90 -6.74
N LEU A 122 -1.96 14.21 -7.41
CA LEU A 122 -2.24 13.80 -8.78
C LEU A 122 -2.88 14.98 -9.50
N VAL A 123 -2.38 15.28 -10.70
CA VAL A 123 -2.97 16.28 -11.58
C VAL A 123 -3.88 15.54 -12.54
N ASN A 124 -5.18 15.79 -12.42
CA ASN A 124 -6.17 15.30 -13.37
C ASN A 124 -6.15 16.13 -14.66
N ASP A 125 -6.73 15.60 -15.72
CA ASP A 125 -6.70 16.16 -17.08
C ASP A 125 -7.40 17.54 -17.24
N GLY A 126 -7.86 18.14 -16.13
CA GLY A 126 -8.43 19.49 -16.04
C GLY A 126 -7.71 20.39 -15.04
N ASP A 127 -6.41 20.18 -14.83
CA ASP A 127 -5.53 20.94 -13.91
C ASP A 127 -5.94 20.95 -12.43
N GLN A 128 -6.92 20.13 -12.05
CA GLN A 128 -7.29 19.95 -10.67
C GLN A 128 -6.24 19.08 -9.97
N MET A 129 -5.47 19.71 -9.08
CA MET A 129 -4.55 19.02 -8.20
C MET A 129 -5.33 18.39 -7.04
N MET A 130 -5.31 17.06 -6.94
CA MET A 130 -5.80 16.34 -5.78
C MET A 130 -4.62 15.88 -4.93
N VAL A 131 -4.63 16.23 -3.64
CA VAL A 131 -3.63 15.79 -2.68
C VAL A 131 -4.18 14.60 -1.90
N TYR A 132 -3.42 13.52 -1.87
CA TYR A 132 -3.74 12.29 -1.15
C TYR A 132 -2.84 12.12 0.06
N PHE A 133 -3.41 11.54 1.11
CA PHE A 133 -2.71 11.28 2.36
C PHE A 133 -2.79 9.80 2.67
N PHE A 134 -1.64 9.16 2.85
CA PHE A 134 -1.55 7.73 3.14
C PHE A 134 -0.85 7.47 4.46
N GLU A 135 -1.46 6.66 5.32
CA GLU A 135 -0.77 6.02 6.44
C GLU A 135 0.09 4.88 5.89
N ILE A 136 1.40 4.96 6.12
CA ILE A 136 2.35 3.89 5.82
C ILE A 136 2.26 2.86 6.94
N ARG A 137 1.53 1.76 6.68
CA ARG A 137 1.45 0.63 7.62
C ARG A 137 2.74 -0.17 7.61
N GLU A 138 3.27 -0.40 6.42
CA GLU A 138 4.48 -1.20 6.22
C GLU A 138 5.20 -0.75 4.94
N ILE A 139 6.54 -0.68 5.02
CA ILE A 139 7.43 -0.78 3.85
C ILE A 139 8.46 -1.85 4.18
N GLY A 140 8.25 -3.03 3.63
CA GLY A 140 9.14 -4.18 3.77
C GLY A 140 10.06 -4.33 2.56
N LYS A 141 10.76 -5.47 2.52
CA LYS A 141 11.66 -5.80 1.39
C LYS A 141 10.93 -6.06 0.08
N GLU A 142 9.74 -6.66 0.17
CA GLU A 142 8.98 -7.12 -1.01
C GLU A 142 7.57 -6.54 -1.09
N GLN A 143 7.09 -5.87 -0.03
CA GLN A 143 5.74 -5.33 0.02
C GLN A 143 5.68 -3.94 0.66
N MET A 144 4.66 -3.19 0.29
CA MET A 144 4.30 -1.91 0.88
C MET A 144 2.78 -1.88 1.09
N LEU A 145 2.36 -1.47 2.29
CA LEU A 145 0.95 -1.36 2.68
C LEU A 145 0.65 0.11 3.02
N LEU A 146 -0.25 0.72 2.24
CA LEU A 146 -0.66 2.12 2.40
C LEU A 146 -2.16 2.21 2.65
N ILE A 147 -2.59 2.82 3.76
CA ILE A 147 -4.01 3.10 4.00
C ILE A 147 -4.31 4.53 3.59
N ARG A 148 -5.30 4.75 2.73
CA ARG A 148 -5.72 6.10 2.35
C ARG A 148 -6.46 6.77 3.51
N LYS A 149 -5.94 7.88 4.02
CA LYS A 149 -6.45 8.61 5.19
C LYS A 149 -7.53 9.63 4.82
N ASP A 150 -7.45 10.20 3.63
CA ASP A 150 -8.43 11.16 3.09
C ASP A 150 -9.67 10.46 2.51
N TYR A 151 -9.83 9.15 2.76
CA TYR A 151 -10.95 8.36 2.30
C TYR A 151 -11.53 7.52 3.44
N GLU A 152 -12.80 7.75 3.75
CA GLU A 152 -13.62 6.83 4.53
C GLU A 152 -14.77 6.37 3.63
N LEU A 153 -14.95 5.05 3.54
CA LEU A 153 -16.05 4.48 2.77
C LEU A 153 -17.39 4.87 3.40
N THR A 154 -18.23 5.53 2.62
CA THR A 154 -19.59 5.87 3.04
C THR A 154 -20.52 4.66 2.92
N GLU A 155 -21.63 4.65 3.67
CA GLU A 155 -22.63 3.59 3.54
C GLU A 155 -23.25 3.53 2.13
N GLU A 156 -23.45 4.70 1.50
CA GLU A 156 -23.96 4.80 0.13
C GLU A 156 -23.03 4.14 -0.88
N GLU A 157 -21.71 4.39 -0.80
CA GLU A 157 -20.72 3.73 -1.64
C GLU A 157 -20.68 2.23 -1.36
N ALA A 158 -20.73 1.82 -0.09
CA ALA A 158 -20.73 0.41 0.27
C ALA A 158 -21.92 -0.33 -0.35
N ILE A 159 -23.10 0.28 -0.37
CA ILE A 159 -24.29 -0.25 -1.06
C ILE A 159 -24.08 -0.27 -2.58
N LYS A 160 -23.65 0.86 -3.16
CA LYS A 160 -23.43 1.01 -4.61
C LYS A 160 -22.48 -0.03 -5.17
N TYR A 161 -21.41 -0.35 -4.45
CA TYR A 161 -20.36 -1.27 -4.88
C TYR A 161 -20.49 -2.68 -4.26
N ASN A 162 -21.56 -2.94 -3.50
CA ASN A 162 -21.80 -4.21 -2.80
C ASN A 162 -20.59 -4.64 -1.95
N TYR A 163 -20.07 -3.69 -1.17
CA TYR A 163 -19.00 -3.90 -0.20
C TYR A 163 -19.58 -4.30 1.17
N PRO A 164 -18.80 -5.01 2.02
CA PRO A 164 -19.22 -5.31 3.38
C PRO A 164 -19.56 -4.01 4.13
N LYS A 165 -20.64 -3.99 4.91
CA LYS A 165 -21.12 -2.78 5.59
C LYS A 165 -20.14 -2.29 6.65
N GLU A 166 -19.34 -3.19 7.19
CA GLU A 166 -18.28 -2.94 8.15
C GLU A 166 -17.02 -2.33 7.53
N ALA A 167 -16.88 -2.31 6.20
CA ALA A 167 -15.75 -1.70 5.52
C ALA A 167 -15.72 -0.17 5.75
N LYS A 168 -14.55 0.33 6.10
CA LYS A 168 -14.31 1.73 6.46
C LYS A 168 -13.13 2.35 5.75
N TYR A 169 -12.06 1.59 5.56
CA TYR A 169 -10.83 2.13 4.99
C TYR A 169 -10.42 1.36 3.74
N LEU A 170 -9.70 2.06 2.86
CA LEU A 170 -9.06 1.48 1.68
C LEU A 170 -7.56 1.35 1.93
N GLN A 171 -7.04 0.13 1.82
CA GLN A 171 -5.62 -0.18 1.86
C GLN A 171 -5.13 -0.63 0.48
N TYR A 172 -3.97 -0.14 0.11
CA TYR A 172 -3.26 -0.44 -1.11
C TYR A 172 -2.13 -1.39 -0.73
N LYS A 173 -2.15 -2.59 -1.33
CA LYS A 173 -1.06 -3.55 -1.21
C LYS A 173 -0.25 -3.49 -2.49
N LEU A 174 1.01 -3.09 -2.37
CA LEU A 174 1.95 -3.04 -3.48
C LEU A 174 3.09 -4.03 -3.26
N LYS A 175 3.59 -4.60 -4.35
CA LYS A 175 4.74 -5.51 -4.36
C LYS A 175 5.92 -4.86 -5.04
N LEU A 176 7.12 -5.15 -4.56
CA LEU A 176 8.35 -4.73 -5.23
C LEU A 176 8.40 -5.36 -6.63
N LYS A 177 8.63 -4.54 -7.65
CA LYS A 177 8.87 -5.03 -9.01
C LYS A 177 10.23 -5.77 -9.03
N LYS A 178 10.20 -7.03 -9.47
CA LYS A 178 11.39 -7.89 -9.58
C LYS A 178 12.19 -7.59 -10.84
#